data_AF-A0A6G7PWG8-F1
#
_entry.id   AF-A0A6G7PWG8-F1
#
_cell.length_a   1.000
_cell.length_b   1.000
_cell.length_c   1.000
_cell.angle_alpha   90.00
_cell.angle_beta   90.00
_cell.angle_gamma   90.00
#
_symmetry.space_group_name_H-M   'P 1'
#
loop_
_entity.id
_entity.type
_entity.pdbx_description
1 polymer ?
#
loop_
_entity_poly.entity_id
_entity_poly.type
_entity_poly.pdbx_seq_one_letter_code
_entity_poly.pdbx_strand_id
1 'polypeptide(L)'
;MPVWRPPTEKEDSPWPGRLVEKIPLENGLMVEIWDYSRRQAGDRWLVGMLAQVKVPVSPEDFPDQDSYKDFLELQGPWAYFRLYKERTFIDQEAREEIFRGLMEHFRRHCLDYLAHPEFASRFLAREIEEFLRRRHWELASSEEEEDDEEWKDRPI
;
A
#
# COMPACT_ATOMS: atom_id res chain seq x y z
N MET A 1 10.93 9.00 6.33
CA MET A 1 10.28 9.91 5.37
C MET A 1 8.89 9.38 5.09
N PRO A 2 7.84 10.22 4.98
CA PRO A 2 6.51 9.74 4.65
C PRO A 2 6.52 9.04 3.27
N VAL A 3 5.82 7.92 3.16
CA VAL A 3 5.65 7.18 1.90
C VAL A 3 4.54 7.87 1.11
N TRP A 4 4.79 8.20 -0.16
CA TRP A 4 3.74 8.75 -1.00
C TRP A 4 2.63 7.72 -1.22
N ARG A 5 1.37 8.12 -1.14
CA ARG A 5 0.22 7.30 -1.52
C ARG A 5 -0.70 8.14 -2.40
N PRO A 6 -1.47 7.55 -3.33
CA PRO A 6 -2.50 8.29 -4.05
C PRO A 6 -3.52 8.88 -3.06
N PRO A 7 -4.10 10.05 -3.36
CA PRO A 7 -5.09 10.64 -2.47
C PRO A 7 -6.33 9.74 -2.41
N THR A 8 -6.90 9.63 -1.21
CA THR A 8 -8.15 8.88 -0.95
C THR A 8 -9.19 9.82 -0.35
N GLU A 9 -10.44 9.36 -0.20
CA GLU A 9 -11.50 10.18 0.44
C GLU A 9 -11.15 10.56 1.89
N LYS A 10 -10.30 9.76 2.57
CA LYS A 10 -9.95 9.95 3.98
C LYS A 10 -8.60 10.63 4.19
N GLU A 11 -7.70 10.60 3.20
CA GLU A 11 -6.31 11.01 3.37
C GLU A 11 -5.75 11.64 2.09
N ASP A 12 -5.21 12.85 2.22
CA ASP A 12 -4.45 13.53 1.18
C ASP A 12 -3.02 13.00 1.10
N SER A 13 -2.48 12.96 -0.12
CA SER A 13 -1.09 12.63 -0.35
C SER A 13 -0.14 13.68 0.23
N PRO A 14 1.04 13.29 0.74
CA PRO A 14 2.02 14.25 1.27
C PRO A 14 2.58 15.21 0.18
N TRP A 15 2.40 14.89 -1.10
CA TRP A 15 2.64 15.77 -2.24
C TRP A 15 1.78 15.34 -3.45
N PRO A 16 1.64 16.19 -4.49
CA PRO A 16 0.82 15.86 -5.65
C PRO A 16 1.32 14.64 -6.41
N GLY A 17 0.39 13.90 -7.01
CA GLY A 17 0.67 12.90 -8.02
C GLY A 17 -0.50 12.76 -8.98
N ARG A 18 -0.24 12.15 -10.14
CA ARG A 18 -1.19 12.04 -11.24
C ARG A 18 -1.38 10.57 -11.61
N LEU A 19 -2.62 10.15 -11.76
CA LEU A 19 -2.93 8.88 -12.41
C LEU A 19 -2.58 8.99 -13.89
N VAL A 20 -1.64 8.17 -14.33
CA VAL A 20 -1.15 8.14 -15.72
C VAL A 20 -1.95 7.13 -16.54
N GLU A 21 -2.21 5.96 -15.98
CA GLU A 21 -2.80 4.84 -16.73
C GLU A 21 -3.55 3.87 -15.81
N LYS A 22 -4.56 3.20 -16.37
CA LYS A 22 -5.23 2.05 -15.78
C LYS A 22 -5.10 0.86 -16.74
N ILE A 23 -4.56 -0.25 -16.25
CA ILE A 23 -4.32 -1.46 -17.03
C ILE A 23 -5.22 -2.57 -16.48
N PRO A 24 -6.24 -3.04 -17.23
CA PRO A 24 -7.01 -4.21 -16.84
C PRO A 24 -6.14 -5.47 -16.98
N LEU A 25 -6.29 -6.39 -16.05
CA LEU A 25 -5.60 -7.68 -16.03
C LEU A 25 -6.58 -8.82 -16.36
N GLU A 26 -6.07 -9.94 -16.86
CA GLU A 26 -6.88 -11.11 -17.26
C GLU A 26 -7.63 -11.74 -16.08
N ASN A 27 -7.10 -11.62 -14.87
CA ASN A 27 -7.76 -12.08 -13.63
C ASN A 27 -8.82 -11.11 -13.09
N GLY A 28 -9.20 -10.08 -13.87
CA GLY A 28 -10.24 -9.12 -13.51
C GLY A 28 -9.77 -7.98 -12.59
N LEU A 29 -8.52 -7.99 -12.15
CA LEU A 29 -7.94 -6.88 -11.39
C LEU A 29 -7.56 -5.71 -12.30
N MET A 30 -7.28 -4.56 -11.67
CA MET A 30 -6.87 -3.35 -12.36
C MET A 30 -5.60 -2.77 -11.71
N VAL A 31 -4.58 -2.56 -12.53
CA VAL A 31 -3.37 -1.82 -12.12
C VAL A 31 -3.61 -0.35 -12.40
N GLU A 32 -3.40 0.51 -11.40
CA GLU A 32 -3.31 1.95 -11.53
C GLU A 32 -1.83 2.35 -11.50
N ILE A 33 -1.36 3.06 -12.53
CA ILE A 33 -0.02 3.63 -12.58
C ILE A 33 -0.09 5.12 -12.26
N TRP A 34 0.65 5.53 -11.25
CA TRP A 34 0.72 6.91 -10.79
C TRP A 34 2.12 7.48 -10.96
N ASP A 35 2.18 8.73 -11.43
CA ASP A 35 3.37 9.57 -11.44
C ASP A 35 3.32 10.51 -10.23
N TYR A 36 4.26 10.34 -9.30
CA TYR A 36 4.43 11.23 -8.15
C TYR A 36 5.79 11.96 -8.19
N SER A 37 6.35 12.10 -9.38
CA SER A 37 7.59 12.82 -9.62
C SER A 37 7.50 14.25 -9.10
N ARG A 38 8.56 14.69 -8.42
CA ARG A 38 8.61 15.99 -7.77
C ARG A 38 10.01 16.59 -7.82
N ARG A 39 10.06 17.91 -7.80
CA ARG A 39 11.31 18.65 -7.64
C ARG A 39 11.86 18.43 -6.22
N GLN A 40 13.15 18.14 -6.10
CA GLN A 40 13.84 17.98 -4.81
C GLN A 40 14.62 19.23 -4.43
N ALA A 41 15.59 19.63 -5.26
CA ALA A 41 16.45 20.80 -5.02
C ALA A 41 17.01 21.33 -6.35
N GLY A 42 17.02 22.66 -6.54
CA GLY A 42 17.50 23.23 -7.80
C GLY A 42 16.76 22.63 -9.00
N ASP A 43 17.46 22.24 -10.05
CA ASP A 43 16.90 21.55 -11.22
C ASP A 43 16.74 20.03 -11.04
N ARG A 44 17.02 19.50 -9.84
CA ARG A 44 17.02 18.05 -9.57
C ARG A 44 15.64 17.55 -9.16
N TRP A 45 15.22 16.48 -9.81
CA TRP A 45 13.96 15.81 -9.62
C TRP A 45 14.13 14.43 -8.99
N LEU A 46 13.13 14.05 -8.19
CA LEU A 46 12.76 12.67 -7.96
C LEU A 46 11.75 12.29 -9.04
N VAL A 47 12.05 11.23 -9.77
CA VAL A 47 11.12 10.57 -10.68
C VAL A 47 10.53 9.38 -9.96
N GLY A 48 9.23 9.41 -9.69
CA GLY A 48 8.55 8.46 -8.81
C GLY A 48 7.35 7.83 -9.51
N MET A 49 7.34 6.50 -9.59
CA MET A 49 6.25 5.71 -10.14
C MET A 49 5.68 4.77 -9.08
N LEU A 50 4.35 4.79 -8.92
CA LEU A 50 3.63 3.79 -8.13
C LEU A 50 2.77 2.96 -9.06
N ALA A 51 2.93 1.64 -9.01
CA ALA A 51 1.93 0.70 -9.48
C ALA A 51 1.09 0.21 -8.29
N GLN A 52 -0.23 0.40 -8.37
CA GLN A 52 -1.18 0.04 -7.32
C GLN A 52 -2.24 -0.93 -7.87
N VAL A 53 -2.55 -1.97 -7.11
CA VAL A 53 -3.69 -2.86 -7.38
C VAL A 53 -4.60 -2.87 -6.16
N LYS A 54 -5.90 -2.66 -6.40
CA LYS A 54 -6.93 -2.75 -5.37
C LYS A 54 -7.50 -4.16 -5.42
N VAL A 55 -7.39 -4.90 -4.33
CA VAL A 55 -7.94 -6.25 -4.20
C VAL A 55 -9.09 -6.20 -3.19
N PRO A 56 -10.33 -6.55 -3.60
CA PRO A 56 -11.45 -6.60 -2.67
C PRO A 56 -11.21 -7.65 -1.61
N VAL A 57 -11.52 -7.33 -0.36
CA VAL A 57 -11.57 -8.32 0.72
C VAL A 57 -13.00 -8.82 0.94
N SER A 58 -13.12 -10.07 1.33
CA SER A 58 -14.40 -10.71 1.67
C SER A 58 -14.32 -11.38 3.06
N PRO A 59 -15.45 -11.69 3.71
CA PRO A 59 -15.44 -12.40 4.99
C PRO A 59 -14.75 -13.77 4.92
N GLU A 60 -14.78 -14.43 3.76
CA GLU A 60 -14.20 -15.77 3.55
C GLU A 60 -12.66 -15.76 3.59
N ASP A 61 -12.04 -14.59 3.43
CA ASP A 61 -10.59 -14.44 3.51
C ASP A 61 -10.07 -14.41 4.96
N PHE A 62 -10.96 -14.34 5.95
CA PHE A 62 -10.64 -14.19 7.38
C PHE A 62 -11.00 -15.45 8.18
N PRO A 63 -10.31 -15.71 9.30
CA PRO A 63 -10.61 -16.86 10.15
C PRO A 63 -11.95 -16.72 10.88
N ASP A 64 -12.40 -15.50 11.15
CA ASP A 64 -13.63 -15.19 11.86
C ASP A 64 -14.22 -13.82 11.44
N GLN A 65 -15.48 -13.59 11.79
CA GLN A 65 -16.21 -12.40 11.38
C GLN A 65 -15.73 -11.12 12.09
N ASP A 66 -15.18 -11.22 13.30
CA ASP A 66 -14.76 -10.05 14.06
C ASP A 66 -13.43 -9.52 13.53
N SER A 67 -12.49 -10.40 13.20
CA SER A 67 -11.28 -10.09 12.44
C SER A 67 -11.57 -9.33 11.13
N TYR A 68 -12.61 -9.74 10.40
CA TYR A 68 -13.03 -9.06 9.18
C TYR A 68 -13.59 -7.65 9.46
N LYS A 69 -14.44 -7.49 10.49
CA LYS A 69 -14.97 -6.17 10.88
C LYS A 69 -13.84 -5.22 11.29
N ASP A 70 -12.91 -5.69 12.11
CA ASP A 70 -11.72 -4.94 12.53
C ASP A 70 -10.92 -4.45 11.32
N PHE A 71 -10.72 -5.33 10.33
CA PHE A 71 -10.04 -4.95 9.09
C PHE A 71 -10.81 -3.86 8.33
N LEU A 72 -12.13 -3.99 8.17
CA LEU A 72 -12.95 -2.99 7.49
C LEU A 72 -12.95 -1.64 8.20
N GLU A 73 -12.96 -1.62 9.53
CA GLU A 73 -12.93 -0.40 10.32
C GLU A 73 -11.60 0.34 10.16
N LEU A 74 -10.48 -0.41 10.25
CA LEU A 74 -9.14 0.16 10.24
C LEU A 74 -8.62 0.46 8.82
N GLN A 75 -8.84 -0.45 7.86
CA GLN A 75 -8.26 -0.39 6.52
C GLN A 75 -9.31 -0.17 5.41
N GLY A 76 -10.57 -0.46 5.69
CA GLY A 76 -11.63 -0.43 4.68
C GLY A 76 -11.75 -1.73 3.87
N PRO A 77 -12.60 -1.74 2.83
CA PRO A 77 -12.94 -2.95 2.08
C PRO A 77 -11.91 -3.36 1.02
N TRP A 78 -10.69 -2.83 1.06
CA TRP A 78 -9.68 -3.04 0.05
C TRP A 78 -8.31 -3.33 0.67
N ALA A 79 -7.66 -4.39 0.21
CA ALA A 79 -6.23 -4.58 0.37
C ALA A 79 -5.50 -3.97 -0.84
N TYR A 80 -4.42 -3.24 -0.60
CA TYR A 80 -3.70 -2.51 -1.65
C TYR A 80 -2.32 -3.08 -1.87
N PHE A 81 -2.11 -3.79 -2.98
CA PHE A 81 -0.75 -4.07 -3.44
C PHE A 81 -0.14 -2.79 -3.99
N ARG A 82 1.07 -2.44 -3.55
CA ARG A 82 1.78 -1.23 -3.98
C ARG A 82 3.24 -1.53 -4.29
N LEU A 83 3.67 -1.15 -5.49
CA LEU A 83 5.06 -1.23 -5.91
C LEU A 83 5.58 0.16 -6.29
N TYR A 84 6.53 0.65 -5.51
CA TYR A 84 7.21 1.92 -5.74
C TYR A 84 8.49 1.72 -6.55
N LYS A 85 8.73 2.61 -7.52
CA LYS A 85 9.99 2.72 -8.24
C LYS A 85 10.39 4.18 -8.33
N GLU A 86 11.60 4.47 -7.86
CA GLU A 86 12.11 5.84 -7.79
C GLU A 86 13.49 5.95 -8.41
N ARG A 87 13.75 7.13 -8.98
CA ARG A 87 15.09 7.61 -9.33
C ARG A 87 15.22 9.04 -8.82
N THR A 88 16.34 9.36 -8.18
CA THR A 88 16.61 10.67 -7.61
C THR A 88 17.72 11.38 -8.39
N PHE A 89 17.87 12.68 -8.16
CA PHE A 89 18.88 13.51 -8.82
C PHE A 89 18.78 13.53 -10.35
N ILE A 90 17.56 13.46 -10.87
CA ILE A 90 17.31 13.48 -12.31
C ILE A 90 17.18 14.92 -12.80
N ASP A 91 17.81 15.24 -13.92
CA ASP A 91 17.64 16.53 -14.57
C ASP A 91 16.22 16.67 -15.11
N GLN A 92 15.67 17.89 -15.02
CA GLN A 92 14.29 18.16 -15.43
C GLN A 92 13.97 17.67 -16.85
N GLU A 93 14.92 17.81 -17.77
CA GLU A 93 14.79 17.41 -19.18
C GLU A 93 14.69 15.89 -19.36
N ALA A 94 15.33 15.11 -18.49
CA ALA A 94 15.33 13.64 -18.53
C ALA A 94 14.14 13.02 -17.79
N ARG A 95 13.38 13.80 -17.00
CA ARG A 95 12.28 13.31 -16.14
C ARG A 95 11.33 12.36 -16.87
N GLU A 96 10.84 12.77 -18.04
CA GLU A 96 9.82 12.03 -18.80
C GLU A 96 10.36 10.76 -19.46
N GLU A 97 11.62 10.77 -19.87
CA GLU A 97 12.30 9.58 -20.39
C GLU A 97 12.49 8.55 -19.28
N ILE A 98 13.00 8.99 -18.12
CA ILE A 98 13.20 8.12 -16.96
C ILE A 98 11.88 7.53 -16.48
N PHE A 99 10.81 8.33 -16.40
CA PHE A 99 9.50 7.83 -15.99
C PHE A 99 8.96 6.77 -16.94
N ARG A 100 9.07 7.00 -18.27
CA ARG A 100 8.70 5.99 -19.28
C ARG A 100 9.50 4.70 -19.13
N GLY A 101 10.81 4.80 -18.88
CA GLY A 101 11.66 3.64 -18.61
C GLY A 101 11.21 2.84 -17.38
N LEU A 102 10.78 3.51 -16.30
CA LEU A 102 10.21 2.83 -15.12
C LEU A 102 8.92 2.09 -15.47
N MET A 103 8.03 2.70 -16.26
CA MET A 103 6.79 2.06 -16.71
C MET A 103 7.06 0.84 -17.58
N GLU A 104 7.96 0.95 -18.56
CA GLU A 104 8.31 -0.17 -19.45
C GLU A 104 8.91 -1.34 -18.68
N HIS A 105 9.80 -1.05 -17.72
CA HIS A 105 10.36 -2.07 -16.85
C HIS A 105 9.27 -2.75 -16.01
N PHE A 106 8.35 -1.99 -15.43
CA PHE A 106 7.21 -2.55 -14.70
C PHE A 106 6.37 -3.47 -15.59
N ARG A 107 6.01 -3.01 -16.79
CA ARG A 107 5.22 -3.78 -17.74
C ARG A 107 5.87 -5.11 -18.10
N ARG A 108 7.18 -5.08 -18.36
CA ARG A 108 7.95 -6.27 -18.76
C ARG A 108 8.12 -7.29 -17.65
N HIS A 109 8.18 -6.86 -16.39
CA HIS A 109 8.65 -7.73 -15.30
C HIS A 109 7.61 -8.02 -14.21
N CYS A 110 6.54 -7.22 -14.13
CA CYS A 110 5.57 -7.33 -13.03
C CYS A 110 4.15 -7.64 -13.50
N LEU A 111 3.76 -7.27 -14.73
CA LEU A 111 2.37 -7.46 -15.17
C LEU A 111 1.95 -8.92 -15.17
N ASP A 112 2.77 -9.84 -15.68
CA ASP A 112 2.45 -11.26 -15.75
C ASP A 112 2.20 -11.86 -14.35
N TYR A 113 3.01 -11.46 -13.37
CA TYR A 113 2.83 -11.88 -11.99
C TYR A 113 1.50 -11.38 -11.41
N LEU A 114 1.16 -10.11 -11.65
CA LEU A 114 -0.09 -9.52 -11.16
C LEU A 114 -1.33 -10.07 -11.88
N ALA A 115 -1.19 -10.46 -13.15
CA ALA A 115 -2.26 -11.03 -13.97
C ALA A 115 -2.52 -12.51 -13.62
N HIS A 116 -1.64 -13.16 -12.86
CA HIS A 116 -1.80 -14.56 -12.51
C HIS A 116 -3.12 -14.79 -11.74
N PRO A 117 -3.91 -15.84 -12.04
CA PRO A 117 -5.20 -16.08 -11.40
C PRO A 117 -5.14 -16.19 -9.87
N GLU A 118 -4.06 -16.77 -9.35
CA GLU A 118 -3.85 -16.93 -7.90
C GLU A 118 -3.21 -15.72 -7.21
N PHE A 119 -2.94 -14.63 -7.94
CA PHE A 119 -2.29 -13.46 -7.33
C PHE A 119 -3.12 -12.90 -6.18
N ALA A 120 -4.43 -12.68 -6.40
CA ALA A 120 -5.32 -12.08 -5.41
C ALA A 120 -5.38 -12.91 -4.12
N SER A 121 -5.66 -14.21 -4.22
CA SER A 121 -5.80 -15.09 -3.05
C SER A 121 -4.50 -15.20 -2.25
N ARG A 122 -3.34 -15.36 -2.92
CA ARG A 122 -2.04 -15.42 -2.25
C ARG A 122 -1.66 -14.10 -1.59
N PHE A 123 -1.97 -12.98 -2.25
CA PHE A 123 -1.77 -11.65 -1.69
C PHE A 123 -2.63 -11.44 -0.44
N LEU A 124 -3.94 -11.70 -0.53
CA LEU A 124 -4.87 -11.55 0.59
C LEU A 124 -4.47 -12.41 1.79
N ALA A 125 -4.15 -13.68 1.57
CA ALA A 125 -3.72 -14.57 2.65
C ALA A 125 -2.55 -13.99 3.45
N ARG A 126 -1.53 -13.45 2.75
CA ARG A 126 -0.37 -12.83 3.40
C ARG A 126 -0.73 -11.53 4.11
N GLU A 127 -1.47 -10.62 3.46
CA GLU A 127 -1.82 -9.33 4.07
C GLU A 127 -2.72 -9.50 5.29
N ILE A 128 -3.63 -10.47 5.28
CA ILE A 128 -4.53 -10.77 6.39
C ILE A 128 -3.73 -11.41 7.53
N GLU A 129 -2.85 -12.37 7.25
CA GLU A 129 -1.95 -12.94 8.26
C GLU A 129 -1.12 -11.84 8.95
N GLU A 130 -0.54 -10.91 8.18
CA GLU A 130 0.22 -9.78 8.73
C GLU A 130 -0.65 -8.80 9.53
N PHE A 131 -1.90 -8.57 9.12
CA PHE A 131 -2.85 -7.75 9.86
C PHE A 131 -3.20 -8.38 11.21
N LEU A 132 -3.61 -9.65 11.21
CA LEU A 132 -3.99 -10.38 12.42
C LEU A 132 -2.83 -10.46 13.41
N ARG A 133 -1.62 -10.73 12.90
CA ARG A 133 -0.41 -10.72 13.73
C ARG A 133 -0.21 -9.38 14.42
N ARG A 134 -0.36 -8.25 13.71
CA ARG A 134 -0.24 -6.91 14.30
C ARG A 134 -1.30 -6.65 15.36
N ARG A 135 -2.56 -6.99 15.08
CA ARG A 135 -3.68 -6.85 16.04
C ARG A 135 -3.43 -7.64 17.31
N HIS A 136 -2.92 -8.86 17.21
CA HIS A 136 -2.59 -9.67 18.37
C HIS A 136 -1.52 -9.01 19.25
N TRP A 137 -0.45 -8.46 18.66
CA TRP A 137 0.58 -7.74 19.44
C TRP A 137 0.05 -6.45 20.06
N GLU A 138 -0.77 -5.68 19.34
CA GLU A 138 -1.37 -4.44 19.86
C GLU A 138 -2.25 -4.71 21.08
N LEU A 139 -3.13 -5.72 21.00
CA LEU A 139 -4.02 -6.09 22.11
C LEU A 139 -3.23 -6.61 23.32
N ALA A 140 -2.25 -7.50 23.11
CA ALA A 140 -1.42 -8.02 24.19
C ALA A 140 -0.61 -6.93 24.90
N SER A 141 -0.10 -5.93 24.15
CA SER A 141 0.60 -4.79 24.75
C SER A 141 -0.33 -3.85 25.52
N SER A 142 -1.60 -3.70 25.11
CA SER A 142 -2.58 -2.92 25.87
C SER A 142 -3.00 -3.62 27.18
N GLU A 143 -3.12 -4.94 27.18
CA GLU A 143 -3.42 -5.74 28.39
C GLU A 143 -2.28 -5.67 29.42
N GLU A 144 -1.02 -5.72 28.98
CA GLU A 144 0.15 -5.56 29.86
C GLU A 144 0.26 -4.16 30.47
N GLU A 145 -0.12 -3.11 29.72
CA GLU A 145 -0.14 -1.73 30.23
C GLU A 145 -1.28 -1.48 31.23
N GLU A 146 -2.47 -2.05 30.99
CA GLU A 146 -3.61 -1.99 31.93
C GLU A 146 -3.29 -2.71 33.25
N ASP A 147 -2.67 -3.89 33.19
CA ASP A 147 -2.22 -4.63 34.38
C ASP A 147 -1.20 -3.78 35.17
N ASP A 148 -0.19 -3.20 34.52
CA ASP A 148 0.84 -2.37 35.16
C ASP A 148 0.29 -1.06 35.78
N GLU A 149 -0.80 -0.50 35.23
CA GLU A 149 -1.51 0.64 35.82
C GLU A 149 -2.35 0.22 37.04
N GLU A 150 -3.03 -0.92 36.98
CA GLU A 150 -3.84 -1.45 38.08
C GLU A 150 -2.99 -1.72 39.34
N TRP A 151 -1.74 -2.16 39.18
CA TRP A 151 -0.81 -2.37 40.30
C TRP A 151 -0.30 -1.08 40.96
N LYS A 152 -0.30 0.07 40.25
CA LYS A 152 0.17 1.36 40.79
C LYS A 152 -0.84 2.06 41.69
N ASP A 153 -2.12 1.72 41.58
CA ASP A 153 -3.22 2.33 42.36
C ASP A 153 -3.56 1.56 43.66
N ARG A 154 -2.79 0.51 43.98
CA ARG A 154 -2.99 -0.24 45.23
C ARG A 154 -2.35 0.51 46.41
N PRO A 155 -3.11 0.85 47.47
CA PRO A 155 -2.51 1.46 48.66
C PRO A 155 -1.57 0.46 49.35
N ILE A 156 -0.39 0.96 49.72
CA ILE A 156 0.71 0.27 50.42
C ILE A 156 0.29 -0.22 51.81
#